data_AF-A0A931V7E8-F1
#
_entry.id   AF-A0A931V7E8-F1
#
_cell.length_a   1.000
_cell.length_b   1.000
_cell.length_c   1.000
_cell.angle_alpha   90.00
_cell.angle_beta   90.00
_cell.angle_gamma   90.00
#
_symmetry.space_group_name_H-M   'P 1'
#
loop_
_entity.id
_entity.type
_entity.pdbx_description
1 polymer ?
#
loop_
_entity_poly.entity_id
_entity_poly.type
_entity_poly.pdbx_seq_one_letter_code
_entity_poly.pdbx_strand_id
1 'polypeptide(L)'
;MRSTLAVLLCVIAAGCGGMTSTPLESDAGADATRDATPGVDAGPGVDATPGVDASTGDAILPPVDVGDPFGDAGPLGTPPWVPVEVRTSSSKCTPLAPCGGAVVGTWDVAGICVDLEIDERFFTCPGAKVLSAGGRARGRVVFTASTARRIGQSEVLVDLFLPSYCAAAVGGCGKVEAQIKATNPDAACVTAAAGDCTCQVRRVTSIDEYGGYAISSSEIVATTGTKRWAYCVAGTALKYEDVSPSGPKEPGIVTLGRR
;
A
#
# COMPACT_ATOMS: atom_id res chain seq x y z
N MET A 1 0.50 -4.84 -35.93
CA MET A 1 0.47 -3.46 -35.38
C MET A 1 0.52 -3.59 -33.86
N ARG A 2 1.47 -2.87 -33.24
CA ARG A 2 2.03 -3.19 -31.91
C ARG A 2 1.00 -2.96 -30.80
N SER A 3 0.67 -4.03 -30.09
CA SER A 3 -0.08 -4.01 -28.84
C SER A 3 0.87 -3.56 -27.72
N THR A 4 0.68 -2.36 -27.17
CA THR A 4 1.52 -1.85 -26.07
C THR A 4 0.74 -0.80 -25.25
N LEU A 5 -0.12 -1.25 -24.35
CA LEU A 5 -0.66 -0.43 -23.27
C LEU A 5 -0.49 -1.20 -21.95
N ALA A 6 0.48 -0.77 -21.15
CA ALA A 6 0.77 -1.34 -19.84
C ALA A 6 0.81 -0.17 -18.86
N VAL A 7 -0.31 0.07 -18.19
CA VAL A 7 -0.40 1.01 -17.06
C VAL A 7 0.42 0.41 -15.93
N LEU A 8 1.72 0.67 -15.90
CA LEU A 8 2.59 0.15 -14.86
C LEU A 8 2.49 1.06 -13.63
N LEU A 9 1.32 1.04 -12.97
CA LEU A 9 1.26 1.39 -11.56
C LEU A 9 1.94 0.24 -10.82
N CYS A 10 3.26 0.26 -10.68
CA CYS A 10 4.02 -0.76 -9.95
C CYS A 10 4.25 -0.30 -8.50
N VAL A 11 3.18 0.09 -7.81
CA VAL A 11 3.25 0.46 -6.38
C VAL A 11 3.10 -0.80 -5.54
N ILE A 12 4.21 -1.48 -5.25
CA ILE A 12 4.35 -2.46 -4.17
C ILE A 12 3.30 -3.60 -4.19
N ALA A 13 3.66 -4.69 -4.84
CA ALA A 13 3.47 -6.01 -4.25
C ALA A 13 4.88 -6.57 -4.07
N ALA A 14 5.26 -6.86 -2.84
CA ALA A 14 6.44 -7.67 -2.58
C ALA A 14 6.26 -9.04 -3.28
N GLY A 15 7.33 -9.57 -3.86
CA GLY A 15 7.44 -11.02 -4.12
C GLY A 15 7.47 -11.52 -5.56
N CYS A 16 8.31 -10.95 -6.45
CA CYS A 16 8.97 -11.79 -7.48
C CYS A 16 10.40 -12.12 -7.02
N GLY A 17 10.48 -12.86 -5.91
CA GLY A 17 11.67 -13.53 -5.43
C GLY A 17 11.19 -14.75 -4.66
N GLY A 18 11.28 -15.92 -5.27
CA GLY A 18 10.75 -17.16 -4.72
C GLY A 18 11.32 -17.45 -3.33
N MET A 19 10.48 -17.28 -2.30
CA MET A 19 10.48 -18.16 -1.14
C MET A 19 9.13 -18.84 -1.17
N THR A 20 9.15 -20.13 -1.51
CA THR A 20 8.03 -21.03 -1.30
C THR A 20 7.49 -20.83 0.12
N SER A 21 6.24 -20.40 0.23
CA SER A 21 5.46 -20.61 1.44
C SER A 21 5.44 -22.13 1.69
N THR A 22 6.24 -22.61 2.62
CA THR A 22 6.08 -23.95 3.17
C THR A 22 4.66 -24.01 3.76
N PRO A 23 3.82 -24.97 3.36
CA PRO A 23 2.58 -25.23 4.07
C PRO A 23 2.95 -25.57 5.51
N LEU A 24 2.30 -24.93 6.48
CA LEU A 24 2.28 -25.45 7.83
C LEU A 24 1.54 -26.79 7.77
N GLU A 25 2.29 -27.90 7.80
CA GLU A 25 1.72 -29.21 8.04
C GLU A 25 1.09 -29.19 9.43
N SER A 26 -0.24 -29.13 9.44
CA SER A 26 -1.07 -29.39 10.62
C SER A 26 -0.88 -30.86 10.99
N ASP A 27 -0.03 -31.10 12.00
CA ASP A 27 0.13 -32.39 12.63
C ASP A 27 -1.22 -32.83 13.23
N ALA A 28 -1.89 -33.75 12.53
CA ALA A 28 -3.11 -34.39 12.98
C ALA A 28 -2.77 -35.45 14.02
N GLY A 29 -2.55 -35.01 15.26
CA GLY A 29 -2.57 -35.86 16.44
C GLY A 29 -4.00 -36.09 16.92
N ALA A 30 -4.50 -37.30 16.75
CA ALA A 30 -5.83 -37.71 17.17
C ALA A 30 -5.97 -37.86 18.70
N ASP A 31 -7.20 -37.60 19.14
CA ASP A 31 -7.93 -38.26 20.24
C ASP A 31 -7.71 -37.78 21.70
N ALA A 32 -8.66 -37.00 22.19
CA ALA A 32 -9.43 -37.37 23.39
C ALA A 32 -10.69 -36.50 23.53
N THR A 33 -11.82 -37.20 23.66
CA THR A 33 -13.15 -36.73 24.03
C THR A 33 -13.15 -35.83 25.28
N ARG A 34 -13.85 -34.69 25.23
CA ARG A 34 -14.46 -34.07 26.43
C ARG A 34 -15.55 -33.03 26.11
N ASP A 35 -16.74 -33.41 26.55
CA ASP A 35 -17.87 -32.66 27.10
C ASP A 35 -18.21 -31.24 26.64
N ALA A 36 -19.51 -31.13 26.33
CA ALA A 36 -20.27 -29.96 26.00
C ALA A 36 -20.26 -28.88 27.10
N THR A 37 -20.11 -27.63 26.67
CA THR A 37 -20.78 -26.48 27.27
C THR A 37 -21.39 -25.63 26.14
N PRO A 38 -22.68 -25.26 26.20
CA PRO A 38 -23.25 -24.26 25.30
C PRO A 38 -23.13 -22.88 25.93
N GLY A 39 -22.40 -21.99 25.27
CA GLY A 39 -22.41 -20.57 25.61
C GLY A 39 -21.25 -19.84 24.98
N VAL A 40 -21.54 -18.98 24.00
CA VAL A 40 -21.40 -17.51 24.10
C VAL A 40 -21.66 -16.95 22.70
N ASP A 41 -22.61 -16.01 22.63
CA ASP A 41 -23.00 -15.28 21.44
C ASP A 41 -21.82 -14.51 20.82
N ALA A 42 -21.45 -14.86 19.60
CA ALA A 42 -20.65 -14.00 18.74
C ALA A 42 -21.59 -13.03 18.02
N GLY A 43 -21.81 -11.86 18.60
CA GLY A 43 -22.34 -10.72 17.85
C GLY A 43 -21.28 -10.20 16.87
N PRO A 44 -21.63 -9.82 15.62
CA PRO A 44 -20.68 -9.15 14.75
C PRO A 44 -20.60 -7.67 15.18
N GLY A 45 -19.65 -7.39 16.05
CA GLY A 45 -19.17 -6.02 16.26
C GLY A 45 -18.35 -5.61 15.04
N VAL A 46 -18.99 -4.96 14.07
CA VAL A 46 -18.28 -4.15 13.07
C VAL A 46 -17.66 -2.99 13.83
N ASP A 47 -16.39 -3.12 14.22
CA ASP A 47 -15.58 -2.03 14.74
C ASP A 47 -15.31 -1.03 13.62
N ALA A 48 -16.33 -0.23 13.31
CA ALA A 48 -16.19 1.01 12.57
C ALA A 48 -15.42 1.99 13.45
N THR A 49 -14.10 1.84 13.48
CA THR A 49 -13.22 2.94 13.94
C THR A 49 -13.58 4.20 13.14
N PRO A 50 -13.53 5.41 13.74
CA PRO A 50 -13.86 6.64 13.04
C PRO A 50 -12.93 6.79 11.84
N GLY A 51 -13.43 6.43 10.67
CA GLY A 51 -12.71 6.52 9.42
C GLY A 51 -12.43 7.99 9.15
N VAL A 52 -11.18 8.30 8.85
CA VAL A 52 -10.85 9.55 8.17
C VAL A 52 -11.66 9.52 6.86
N ASP A 53 -12.62 10.44 6.71
CA ASP A 53 -13.44 10.60 5.52
C ASP A 53 -12.54 10.97 4.34
N ALA A 54 -11.95 9.96 3.69
CA ALA A 54 -11.01 10.12 2.59
C ALA A 54 -11.71 10.47 1.27
N SER A 55 -13.04 10.64 1.24
CA SER A 55 -13.74 11.16 0.08
C SER A 55 -14.98 11.95 0.48
N THR A 56 -14.95 13.27 0.32
CA THR A 56 -16.15 14.12 0.27
C THR A 56 -16.87 14.01 -1.08
N GLY A 57 -16.46 13.09 -1.96
CA GLY A 57 -17.09 12.82 -3.24
C GLY A 57 -17.97 11.57 -3.20
N ASP A 58 -18.88 11.46 -4.17
CA ASP A 58 -19.70 10.28 -4.40
C ASP A 58 -18.81 9.04 -4.59
N ALA A 59 -18.60 8.27 -3.52
CA ALA A 59 -17.75 7.09 -3.56
C ALA A 59 -18.30 6.09 -4.59
N ILE A 60 -17.53 5.85 -5.66
CA ILE A 60 -17.90 4.92 -6.72
C ILE A 60 -17.65 3.48 -6.26
N LEU A 61 -16.55 3.27 -5.53
CA LEU A 61 -16.12 1.96 -5.08
C LEU A 61 -16.74 1.61 -3.72
N PRO A 62 -17.25 0.38 -3.55
CA PRO A 62 -17.73 -0.07 -2.24
C PRO A 62 -16.59 -0.11 -1.22
N PRO A 63 -16.88 -0.05 0.09
CA PRO A 63 -15.90 -0.35 1.13
C PRO A 63 -15.28 -1.74 0.90
N VAL A 64 -13.97 -1.86 1.12
CA VAL A 64 -13.25 -3.13 1.06
C VAL A 64 -12.77 -3.49 2.45
N ASP A 65 -13.09 -4.70 2.90
CA ASP A 65 -12.46 -5.31 4.07
C ASP A 65 -11.26 -6.14 3.59
N VAL A 66 -10.09 -5.72 4.03
CA VAL A 66 -8.80 -6.34 3.70
C VAL A 66 -8.21 -7.14 4.85
N GLY A 67 -9.00 -7.32 5.92
CA GLY A 67 -8.58 -8.01 7.13
C GLY A 67 -7.53 -7.25 7.94
N ASP A 68 -7.23 -7.78 9.12
CA ASP A 68 -6.17 -7.29 9.99
C ASP A 68 -4.92 -8.18 9.85
N PRO A 69 -3.83 -7.71 9.21
CA PRO A 69 -2.60 -8.51 9.08
C PRO A 69 -1.81 -8.60 10.39
N PHE A 70 -2.21 -7.88 11.44
CA PHE A 70 -1.50 -7.86 12.72
C PHE A 70 -1.95 -8.98 13.67
N GLY A 71 -3.03 -9.70 13.36
CA GLY A 71 -3.51 -10.83 14.17
C GLY A 71 -3.81 -10.41 15.61
N ASP A 72 -3.16 -11.06 16.59
CA ASP A 72 -3.28 -10.71 18.01
C ASP A 72 -2.42 -9.49 18.42
N ALA A 73 -1.64 -8.93 17.49
CA ALA A 73 -0.77 -7.74 17.57
C ALA A 73 0.15 -7.61 18.81
N GLY A 74 0.16 -8.63 19.67
CA GLY A 74 0.80 -8.67 20.96
C GLY A 74 0.39 -7.52 21.91
N PRO A 75 1.19 -7.27 22.97
CA PRO A 75 0.89 -6.25 23.98
C PRO A 75 0.93 -4.81 23.45
N LEU A 76 1.51 -4.58 22.26
CA LEU A 76 1.59 -3.24 21.66
C LEU A 76 0.36 -2.88 20.84
N GLY A 77 -0.57 -3.81 20.64
CA GLY A 77 -1.80 -3.63 19.87
C GLY A 77 -1.57 -3.33 18.39
N THR A 78 -2.67 -3.24 17.65
CA THR A 78 -2.69 -2.91 16.22
C THR A 78 -2.21 -1.47 15.99
N PRO A 79 -1.26 -1.23 15.06
CA PRO A 79 -0.85 0.13 14.71
C PRO A 79 -2.03 0.96 14.19
N PRO A 80 -2.15 2.24 14.57
CA PRO A 80 -3.22 3.11 14.09
C PRO A 80 -3.05 3.41 12.59
N TRP A 81 -4.18 3.70 11.93
CA TRP A 81 -4.15 4.26 10.58
C TRP A 81 -3.64 5.71 10.61
N VAL A 82 -2.71 6.01 9.70
CA VAL A 82 -2.21 7.37 9.44
C VAL A 82 -2.49 7.73 7.98
N PRO A 83 -2.67 9.03 7.66
CA PRO A 83 -2.87 9.46 6.29
C PRO A 83 -1.63 9.19 5.42
N VAL A 84 -1.86 8.86 4.15
CA VAL A 84 -0.85 8.81 3.10
C VAL A 84 -0.96 10.07 2.26
N GLU A 85 0.12 10.83 2.21
CA GLU A 85 0.24 11.97 1.30
C GLU A 85 0.60 11.45 -0.09
N VAL A 86 -0.28 11.66 -1.06
CA VAL A 86 -0.06 11.24 -2.45
C VAL A 86 0.28 12.47 -3.30
N ARG A 87 1.49 12.48 -3.87
CA ARG A 87 1.96 13.53 -4.76
C ARG A 87 1.82 13.07 -6.21
N THR A 88 1.21 13.90 -7.05
CA THR A 88 1.09 13.63 -8.50
C THR A 88 2.18 14.37 -9.27
N SER A 89 2.23 14.25 -10.59
CA SER A 89 3.29 14.81 -11.44
C SER A 89 3.65 16.30 -11.23
N SER A 90 2.77 17.11 -10.63
CA SER A 90 3.02 18.52 -10.31
C SER A 90 3.82 18.76 -9.02
N SER A 91 4.00 17.74 -8.18
CA SER A 91 4.71 17.85 -6.90
C SER A 91 5.45 16.55 -6.59
N LYS A 92 6.49 16.63 -5.75
CA LYS A 92 7.26 15.45 -5.33
C LYS A 92 7.38 15.39 -3.83
N CYS A 93 7.53 14.19 -3.30
CA CYS A 93 7.95 14.02 -1.92
C CYS A 93 9.29 14.74 -1.69
N THR A 94 9.43 15.38 -0.53
CA THR A 94 10.69 16.05 -0.17
C THR A 94 11.79 15.00 -0.05
N PRO A 95 12.86 15.04 -0.86
CA PRO A 95 13.88 14.00 -0.87
C PRO A 95 14.44 13.71 0.53
N LEU A 96 14.68 12.44 0.83
CA LEU A 96 15.29 12.07 2.09
C LEU A 96 16.78 12.45 2.09
N ALA A 97 17.21 13.22 3.11
CA ALA A 97 18.62 13.38 3.42
C ALA A 97 19.04 12.26 4.39
N PRO A 98 19.77 11.22 3.93
CA PRO A 98 20.12 10.10 4.79
C PRO A 98 21.13 10.54 5.85
N CYS A 99 20.93 10.08 7.09
CA CYS A 99 21.78 10.43 8.24
C CYS A 99 22.21 9.22 9.08
N GLY A 100 21.73 8.02 8.76
CA GLY A 100 22.02 6.81 9.52
C GLY A 100 21.38 6.82 10.90
N GLY A 101 22.04 6.19 11.88
CA GLY A 101 21.58 6.11 13.28
C GLY A 101 21.10 4.72 13.70
N ALA A 102 20.71 4.58 14.96
CA ALA A 102 20.37 3.30 15.57
C ALA A 102 18.92 2.86 15.25
N VAL A 103 18.78 1.80 14.44
CA VAL A 103 17.47 1.31 14.00
C VAL A 103 16.83 0.29 14.94
N VAL A 104 17.61 -0.36 15.81
CA VAL A 104 17.13 -1.43 16.69
C VAL A 104 15.98 -0.93 17.58
N GLY A 105 14.86 -1.65 17.57
CA GLY A 105 13.64 -1.29 18.28
C GLY A 105 12.38 -1.57 17.47
N THR A 106 11.23 -1.22 18.06
CA THR A 106 9.92 -1.30 17.42
C THR A 106 9.47 0.07 16.98
N TRP A 107 8.97 0.16 15.75
CA TRP A 107 8.53 1.39 15.14
C TRP A 107 7.18 1.18 14.46
N ASP A 108 6.25 2.10 14.67
CA ASP A 108 4.96 2.10 13.98
C ASP A 108 4.97 3.17 12.87
N VAL A 109 4.22 2.94 11.79
CA VAL A 109 4.09 3.92 10.70
C VAL A 109 3.44 5.20 11.24
N ALA A 110 4.15 6.32 11.07
CA ALA A 110 3.73 7.64 11.53
C ALA A 110 3.33 8.57 10.36
N GLY A 111 3.73 8.25 9.13
CA GLY A 111 3.32 8.96 7.93
C GLY A 111 4.00 8.40 6.69
N ILE A 112 3.39 8.59 5.53
CA ILE A 112 3.95 8.20 4.24
C ILE A 112 3.70 9.33 3.25
N CYS A 113 4.73 9.69 2.48
CA CYS A 113 4.57 10.45 1.26
C CYS A 113 4.89 9.53 0.08
N VAL A 114 4.00 9.39 -0.89
CA VAL A 114 4.22 8.62 -2.11
C VAL A 114 4.12 9.49 -3.34
N ASP A 115 5.06 9.32 -4.27
CA ASP A 115 4.94 9.88 -5.61
C ASP A 115 4.13 8.92 -6.47
N LEU A 116 2.94 9.35 -6.88
CA LEU A 116 2.09 8.62 -7.79
C LEU A 116 2.54 8.87 -9.23
N GLU A 117 3.18 7.87 -9.81
CA GLU A 117 3.45 7.82 -11.24
C GLU A 117 2.20 7.35 -11.97
N ILE A 118 1.51 8.31 -12.59
CA ILE A 118 0.41 8.00 -13.51
C ILE A 118 1.01 7.87 -14.89
N ASP A 119 0.65 6.80 -15.60
CA ASP A 119 1.09 6.56 -16.97
C ASP A 119 0.79 7.81 -17.82
N GLU A 120 1.83 8.38 -18.42
CA GLU A 120 1.72 9.58 -19.25
C GLU A 120 0.71 9.42 -20.39
N ARG A 121 0.47 8.18 -20.84
CA ARG A 121 -0.58 7.88 -21.82
C ARG A 121 -1.97 8.30 -21.36
N PHE A 122 -2.25 8.26 -20.06
CA PHE A 122 -3.51 8.78 -19.52
C PHE A 122 -3.68 10.28 -19.80
N PHE A 123 -2.58 11.04 -19.72
CA PHE A 123 -2.54 12.49 -19.97
C PHE A 123 -2.35 12.86 -21.45
N THR A 124 -2.27 11.88 -22.36
CA THR A 124 -2.29 12.19 -23.81
C THR A 124 -3.65 12.72 -24.27
N CYS A 125 -4.71 12.42 -23.52
CA CYS A 125 -6.00 13.07 -23.65
C CYS A 125 -5.95 14.49 -23.06
N PRO A 126 -6.16 15.56 -23.85
CA PRO A 126 -6.21 16.91 -23.29
C PRO A 126 -7.36 17.01 -22.28
N GLY A 127 -7.15 17.70 -21.16
CA GLY A 127 -8.17 17.83 -20.11
C GLY A 127 -8.39 16.60 -19.23
N ALA A 128 -7.76 15.45 -19.51
CA ALA A 128 -7.66 14.37 -18.53
C ALA A 128 -6.83 14.84 -17.33
N LYS A 129 -7.29 14.52 -16.12
CA LYS A 129 -6.64 14.97 -14.88
C LYS A 129 -6.92 14.06 -13.70
N VAL A 130 -6.06 14.17 -12.70
CA VAL A 130 -6.34 13.66 -11.35
C VAL A 130 -7.20 14.69 -10.64
N LEU A 131 -8.36 14.26 -10.15
CA LEU A 131 -9.23 15.10 -9.32
C LEU A 131 -8.75 15.11 -7.88
N SER A 132 -8.44 13.92 -7.35
CA SER A 132 -7.98 13.72 -5.99
C SER A 132 -7.03 12.50 -5.94
N ALA A 133 -6.10 12.51 -5.00
CA ALA A 133 -5.30 11.34 -4.67
C ALA A 133 -4.98 11.38 -3.18
N GLY A 134 -5.22 10.28 -2.49
CA GLY A 134 -5.04 10.20 -1.05
C GLY A 134 -5.06 8.76 -0.58
N GLY A 135 -4.86 8.54 0.72
CA GLY A 135 -4.89 7.21 1.26
C GLY A 135 -4.66 7.17 2.76
N ARG A 136 -4.52 5.94 3.24
CA ARG A 136 -4.18 5.64 4.63
C ARG A 136 -3.24 4.45 4.68
N ALA A 137 -2.38 4.41 5.68
CA ALA A 137 -1.50 3.29 5.94
C ALA A 137 -1.39 3.03 7.44
N ARG A 138 -1.05 1.79 7.78
CA ARG A 138 -0.67 1.39 9.13
C ARG A 138 0.39 0.31 9.01
N GLY A 139 1.29 0.23 9.97
CA GLY A 139 2.38 -0.72 9.90
C GLY A 139 3.23 -0.71 11.14
N ARG A 140 3.98 -1.80 11.31
CA ARG A 140 4.98 -1.97 12.35
C ARG A 140 6.24 -2.57 11.73
N VAL A 141 7.37 -2.03 12.12
CA VAL A 141 8.69 -2.56 11.82
C VAL A 141 9.42 -2.86 13.12
N VAL A 142 9.87 -4.10 13.27
CA VAL A 142 10.66 -4.54 14.42
C VAL A 142 12.07 -4.87 13.93
N PHE A 143 13.04 -4.10 14.39
CA PHE A 143 14.47 -4.37 14.15
C PHE A 143 15.08 -5.01 15.40
N THR A 144 15.62 -6.22 15.24
CA THR A 144 16.51 -6.86 16.22
C THR A 144 17.97 -6.52 15.89
N ALA A 145 18.95 -7.21 16.50
CA ALA A 145 20.36 -6.98 16.19
C ALA A 145 20.74 -7.32 14.74
N SER A 146 20.02 -8.23 14.09
CA SER A 146 20.37 -8.72 12.75
C SER A 146 19.18 -9.04 11.84
N THR A 147 17.96 -8.94 12.34
CA THR A 147 16.74 -9.25 11.58
C THR A 147 15.72 -8.12 11.68
N ALA A 148 14.93 -7.96 10.63
CA ALA A 148 13.81 -7.04 10.57
C ALA A 148 12.54 -7.80 10.22
N ARG A 149 11.43 -7.48 10.89
CA ARG A 149 10.08 -7.86 10.46
C ARG A 149 9.29 -6.61 10.13
N ARG A 150 8.64 -6.57 8.96
CA ARG A 150 7.78 -5.48 8.52
C ARG A 150 6.38 -6.04 8.28
N ILE A 151 5.40 -5.58 9.03
CA ILE A 151 3.99 -5.88 8.79
C ILE A 151 3.29 -4.57 8.49
N GLY A 152 2.49 -4.51 7.44
CA GLY A 152 1.87 -3.27 7.04
C GLY A 152 0.67 -3.46 6.13
N GLN A 153 -0.16 -2.43 6.10
CA GLN A 153 -1.31 -2.33 5.23
C GLN A 153 -1.44 -0.88 4.76
N SER A 154 -1.76 -0.71 3.49
CA SER A 154 -2.02 0.62 2.92
C SER A 154 -3.17 0.56 1.93
N GLU A 155 -3.93 1.64 1.86
CA GLU A 155 -5.00 1.86 0.92
C GLU A 155 -4.77 3.23 0.27
N VAL A 156 -4.65 3.25 -1.05
CA VAL A 156 -4.55 4.48 -1.85
C VAL A 156 -5.75 4.55 -2.77
N LEU A 157 -6.37 5.73 -2.82
CA LEU A 157 -7.53 6.05 -3.64
C LEU A 157 -7.17 7.21 -4.56
N VAL A 158 -7.48 7.06 -5.85
CA VAL A 158 -7.23 8.06 -6.87
C VAL A 158 -8.51 8.30 -7.65
N ASP A 159 -8.97 9.55 -7.68
CA ASP A 159 -10.08 9.96 -8.53
C ASP A 159 -9.53 10.58 -9.81
N LEU A 160 -9.99 10.08 -10.94
CA LEU A 160 -9.56 10.45 -12.27
C LEU A 160 -10.74 11.03 -13.05
N PHE A 161 -10.47 12.07 -13.83
CA PHE A 161 -11.42 12.65 -14.77
C PHE A 161 -10.94 12.48 -16.20
N LEU A 162 -11.84 12.01 -17.06
CA LEU A 162 -11.63 11.88 -18.49
C LEU A 162 -12.75 12.61 -19.25
N PRO A 163 -12.42 13.60 -20.10
CA PRO A 163 -13.41 14.23 -20.98
C PRO A 163 -14.11 13.23 -21.92
N SER A 164 -15.37 13.52 -22.22
CA SER A 164 -16.25 12.68 -23.05
C SER A 164 -15.68 12.35 -24.42
N TYR A 165 -14.98 13.28 -25.06
CA TYR A 165 -14.38 13.06 -26.37
C TYR A 165 -13.24 12.03 -26.33
N CYS A 166 -12.48 11.98 -25.23
CA CYS A 166 -11.45 10.95 -25.03
C CYS A 166 -12.06 9.60 -24.67
N ALA A 167 -13.07 9.61 -23.80
CA ALA A 167 -13.85 8.43 -23.50
C ALA A 167 -14.44 7.82 -24.77
N ALA A 168 -15.06 8.64 -25.63
CA ALA A 168 -15.64 8.21 -26.90
C ALA A 168 -14.59 7.60 -27.83
N ALA A 169 -13.38 8.15 -27.90
CA ALA A 169 -12.29 7.64 -28.72
C ALA A 169 -11.85 6.21 -28.35
N VAL A 170 -12.03 5.80 -27.09
CA VAL A 170 -11.72 4.43 -26.61
C VAL A 170 -12.96 3.54 -26.49
N GLY A 171 -14.15 4.02 -26.86
CA GLY A 171 -15.40 3.26 -26.81
C GLY A 171 -16.23 3.44 -25.53
N GLY A 172 -16.08 4.58 -24.86
CA GLY A 172 -16.84 5.01 -23.68
C GLY A 172 -16.22 4.61 -22.34
N CYS A 173 -16.84 5.04 -21.23
CA CYS A 173 -16.32 4.83 -19.88
C CYS A 173 -16.12 3.36 -19.51
N GLY A 174 -16.98 2.45 -19.99
CA GLY A 174 -16.80 1.02 -19.75
C GLY A 174 -15.51 0.44 -20.36
N LYS A 175 -15.03 1.00 -21.48
CA LYS A 175 -13.73 0.61 -22.08
C LYS A 175 -12.56 1.24 -21.34
N VAL A 176 -12.69 2.50 -20.89
CA VAL A 176 -11.73 3.15 -19.98
C VAL A 176 -11.57 2.31 -18.71
N GLU A 177 -12.68 1.92 -18.07
CA GLU A 177 -12.67 1.07 -16.87
C GLU A 177 -11.96 -0.24 -17.13
N ALA A 178 -12.30 -0.95 -18.21
CA ALA A 178 -11.67 -2.22 -18.55
C ALA A 178 -10.14 -2.08 -18.75
N GLN A 179 -9.68 -0.96 -19.32
CA GLN A 179 -8.25 -0.67 -19.48
C GLN A 179 -7.56 -0.42 -18.13
N ILE A 180 -8.18 0.36 -17.23
CA ILE A 180 -7.62 0.60 -15.90
C ILE A 180 -7.61 -0.71 -15.08
N LYS A 181 -8.71 -1.49 -15.14
CA LYS A 181 -8.87 -2.79 -14.47
C LYS A 181 -7.83 -3.83 -14.87
N ALA A 182 -7.24 -3.72 -16.05
CA ALA A 182 -6.14 -4.59 -16.48
C ALA A 182 -4.93 -4.52 -15.55
N THR A 183 -4.81 -3.46 -14.74
CA THR A 183 -3.67 -3.21 -13.84
C THR A 183 -4.10 -2.86 -12.42
N ASN A 184 -5.33 -2.38 -12.24
CA ASN A 184 -5.94 -2.07 -10.96
C ASN A 184 -7.35 -2.67 -10.92
N PRO A 185 -7.50 -3.95 -10.53
CA PRO A 185 -8.78 -4.68 -10.59
C PRO A 185 -9.94 -3.99 -9.88
N ASP A 186 -9.64 -3.24 -8.82
CA ASP A 186 -10.60 -2.49 -8.01
C ASP A 186 -10.90 -1.09 -8.57
N ALA A 187 -10.60 -0.83 -9.84
CA ALA A 187 -11.02 0.41 -10.48
C ALA A 187 -12.51 0.37 -10.86
N ALA A 188 -13.19 1.50 -10.83
CA ALA A 188 -14.54 1.65 -11.36
C ALA A 188 -14.69 3.01 -12.03
N CYS A 189 -15.45 3.07 -13.12
CA CYS A 189 -15.73 4.32 -13.82
C CYS A 189 -17.24 4.50 -14.00
N VAL A 190 -17.71 5.72 -13.76
CA VAL A 190 -19.08 6.12 -14.04
C VAL A 190 -19.09 7.18 -15.13
N THR A 191 -20.11 7.12 -15.98
CA THR A 191 -20.38 8.19 -16.95
C THR A 191 -21.04 9.34 -16.20
N ALA A 192 -20.36 10.48 -16.15
CA ALA A 192 -20.88 11.72 -15.61
C ALA A 192 -21.69 12.49 -16.67
N ALA A 193 -22.15 13.70 -16.32
CA ALA A 193 -22.86 14.57 -17.25
C ALA A 193 -22.03 14.83 -18.53
N ALA A 194 -22.71 15.05 -19.66
CA ALA A 194 -22.10 15.27 -20.97
C ALA A 194 -21.23 14.11 -21.54
N GLY A 195 -21.28 12.92 -20.91
CA GLY A 195 -20.54 11.75 -21.35
C GLY A 195 -19.10 11.68 -20.84
N ASP A 196 -18.71 12.56 -19.91
CA ASP A 196 -17.41 12.50 -19.24
C ASP A 196 -17.30 11.23 -18.40
N CYS A 197 -16.08 10.76 -18.12
CA CYS A 197 -15.85 9.64 -17.22
C CYS A 197 -15.19 10.13 -15.94
N THR A 198 -15.80 9.75 -14.81
CA THR A 198 -15.14 9.82 -13.50
C THR A 198 -14.76 8.41 -13.11
N CYS A 199 -13.48 8.15 -12.91
CA CYS A 199 -12.97 6.85 -12.48
C CYS A 199 -12.38 6.95 -11.10
N GLN A 200 -12.64 5.96 -10.27
CA GLN A 200 -11.98 5.80 -8.98
C GLN A 200 -11.11 4.54 -9.04
N VAL A 201 -9.87 4.68 -8.61
CA VAL A 201 -8.89 3.59 -8.57
C VAL A 201 -8.49 3.39 -7.13
N ARG A 202 -8.78 2.21 -6.59
CA ARG A 202 -8.31 1.81 -5.27
C ARG A 202 -7.17 0.81 -5.42
N ARG A 203 -6.17 0.97 -4.57
CA ARG A 203 -5.12 -0.02 -4.41
C ARG A 203 -4.95 -0.32 -2.94
N VAL A 204 -5.08 -1.59 -2.60
CA VAL A 204 -4.78 -2.09 -1.27
C VAL A 204 -3.54 -2.96 -1.34
N THR A 205 -2.59 -2.68 -0.46
CA THR A 205 -1.37 -3.48 -0.31
C THR A 205 -1.26 -3.94 1.13
N SER A 206 -0.99 -5.22 1.33
CA SER A 206 -0.54 -5.79 2.60
C SER A 206 0.88 -6.35 2.45
N ILE A 207 1.67 -6.25 3.51
CA ILE A 207 3.01 -6.81 3.60
C ILE A 207 3.16 -7.54 4.94
N ASP A 208 3.84 -8.69 4.91
CA ASP A 208 4.45 -9.35 6.07
C ASP A 208 5.78 -9.91 5.59
N GLU A 209 6.85 -9.16 5.81
CA GLU A 209 8.20 -9.48 5.37
C GLU A 209 9.07 -9.75 6.60
N TYR A 210 9.88 -10.81 6.53
CA TYR A 210 10.88 -11.12 7.54
C TYR A 210 12.21 -11.43 6.86
N GLY A 211 13.30 -10.83 7.36
CA GLY A 211 14.62 -11.04 6.75
C GLY A 211 15.76 -10.54 7.60
N GLY A 212 16.97 -10.97 7.23
CA GLY A 212 18.20 -10.41 7.80
C GLY A 212 18.54 -9.06 7.16
N TYR A 213 19.23 -8.20 7.91
CA TYR A 213 19.73 -6.94 7.38
C TYR A 213 21.11 -6.60 7.96
N ALA A 214 21.82 -5.71 7.28
CA ALA A 214 23.03 -5.07 7.75
C ALA A 214 22.90 -3.54 7.60
N ILE A 215 23.65 -2.79 8.41
CA ILE A 215 23.76 -1.34 8.28
C ILE A 215 25.06 -1.00 7.56
N SER A 216 24.97 -0.18 6.50
CA SER A 216 26.11 0.35 5.79
C SER A 216 26.03 1.87 5.76
N SER A 217 26.75 2.54 6.66
CA SER A 217 26.69 3.99 6.86
C SER A 217 25.26 4.49 7.15
N SER A 218 24.55 4.92 6.11
CA SER A 218 23.18 5.45 6.16
C SER A 218 22.20 4.66 5.29
N GLU A 219 22.54 3.39 5.00
CA GLU A 219 21.68 2.43 4.32
C GLU A 219 21.38 1.22 5.21
N ILE A 220 20.13 0.77 5.18
CA ILE A 220 19.72 -0.56 5.60
C ILE A 220 19.81 -1.45 4.36
N VAL A 221 20.58 -2.53 4.44
CA VAL A 221 20.81 -3.45 3.31
C VAL A 221 20.28 -4.82 3.70
N ALA A 222 19.35 -5.36 2.92
CA ALA A 222 18.87 -6.73 3.13
C ALA A 222 20.04 -7.72 2.94
N THR A 223 20.17 -8.72 3.81
CA THR A 223 21.21 -9.75 3.65
C THR A 223 20.89 -10.71 2.50
N THR A 224 19.62 -10.77 2.09
CA THR A 224 19.13 -11.52 0.94
C THR A 224 18.55 -10.57 -0.12
N GLY A 225 18.89 -10.80 -1.38
CA GLY A 225 18.42 -9.97 -2.49
C GLY A 225 19.20 -8.67 -2.68
N THR A 226 18.60 -7.72 -3.40
CA THR A 226 19.23 -6.44 -3.79
C THR A 226 18.62 -5.24 -3.08
N LYS A 227 17.76 -5.47 -2.07
CA LYS A 227 16.99 -4.43 -1.41
C LYS A 227 17.85 -3.55 -0.52
N ARG A 228 17.70 -2.23 -0.69
CA ARG A 228 18.42 -1.19 0.04
C ARG A 228 17.49 -0.04 0.37
N TRP A 229 17.64 0.50 1.57
CA TRP A 229 16.89 1.68 2.00
C TRP A 229 17.84 2.72 2.56
N ALA A 230 17.87 3.90 1.96
CA ALA A 230 18.50 5.06 2.58
C ALA A 230 17.66 5.47 3.78
N TYR A 231 18.30 5.79 4.91
CA TYR A 231 17.56 6.09 6.13
C TYR A 231 18.18 7.19 6.99
N CYS A 232 17.35 7.77 7.85
CA CYS A 232 17.75 8.74 8.86
C CYS A 232 16.94 8.54 10.14
N VAL A 233 17.63 8.30 11.26
CA VAL A 233 17.05 8.27 12.60
C VAL A 233 17.34 9.59 13.31
N ALA A 234 16.29 10.33 13.64
CA ALA A 234 16.36 11.59 14.36
C ALA A 234 15.43 11.54 15.58
N GLY A 235 16.00 11.32 16.77
CA GLY A 235 15.24 11.15 18.01
C GLY A 235 14.35 9.91 17.96
N THR A 236 13.03 10.10 18.05
CA THR A 236 12.02 9.03 18.00
C THR A 236 11.47 8.78 16.59
N ALA A 237 11.99 9.46 15.57
CA ALA A 237 11.57 9.29 14.19
C ALA A 237 12.64 8.55 13.38
N LEU A 238 12.20 7.59 12.56
CA LEU A 238 13.02 6.94 11.54
C LEU A 238 12.36 7.19 10.19
N LYS A 239 13.08 7.81 9.25
CA LYS A 239 12.63 7.97 7.85
C LYS A 239 13.44 7.07 6.94
N TYR A 240 12.81 6.47 5.94
CA TYR A 240 13.50 5.70 4.91
C TYR A 240 12.86 5.81 3.53
N GLU A 241 13.68 5.56 2.51
CA GLU A 241 13.32 5.51 1.08
C GLU A 241 14.03 4.32 0.42
N ASP A 242 13.35 3.61 -0.49
CA ASP A 242 13.94 2.49 -1.24
C ASP A 242 14.90 3.01 -2.33
N VAL A 243 16.19 2.70 -2.16
CA VAL A 243 17.28 3.09 -3.06
C VAL A 243 17.87 1.88 -3.78
N SER A 244 17.11 0.79 -3.88
CA SER A 244 17.57 -0.45 -4.52
C SER A 244 18.00 -0.19 -5.97
N PRO A 245 19.15 -0.74 -6.42
CA PRO A 245 19.65 -0.50 -7.77
C PRO A 245 18.83 -1.20 -8.85
N SER A 246 18.04 -2.21 -8.46
CA SER A 246 17.23 -3.03 -9.38
C SER A 246 15.98 -3.57 -8.68
N GLY A 247 15.02 -4.02 -9.50
CA GLY A 247 13.74 -4.55 -9.03
C GLY A 247 12.69 -3.47 -8.77
N PRO A 248 11.46 -3.88 -8.43
CA PRO A 248 10.39 -2.95 -8.05
C PRO A 248 10.79 -2.18 -6.79
N LYS A 249 10.67 -0.86 -6.81
CA LYS A 249 10.97 0.01 -5.66
C LYS A 249 9.72 0.25 -4.83
N GLU A 250 9.92 0.42 -3.53
CA GLU A 250 8.93 1.07 -2.68
C GLU A 250 8.87 2.57 -3.03
N PRO A 251 7.75 3.10 -3.55
CA PRO A 251 7.63 4.49 -3.88
C PRO A 251 7.58 5.36 -2.62
N GLY A 252 8.28 6.49 -2.68
CA GLY A 252 8.18 7.56 -1.71
C GLY A 252 8.98 7.34 -0.42
N ILE A 253 8.58 8.06 0.62
CA ILE A 253 9.28 8.16 1.90
C ILE A 253 8.34 7.74 3.01
N VAL A 254 8.78 6.78 3.80
CA VAL A 254 8.06 6.29 4.98
C VAL A 254 8.68 6.90 6.23
N THR A 255 7.84 7.46 7.09
CA THR A 255 8.20 7.90 8.44
C THR A 255 7.64 6.92 9.46
N LEU A 256 8.51 6.42 10.33
CA LEU A 256 8.17 5.57 11.45
C LEU A 256 8.40 6.31 12.77
N GLY A 257 7.51 6.10 13.74
CA GLY A 257 7.62 6.59 15.11
C GLY A 257 7.98 5.45 16.06
N ARG A 258 8.94 5.68 16.95
CA ARG A 258 9.37 4.70 17.96
C ARG A 258 8.24 4.40 18.95
N ARG A 259 8.10 3.13 19.33
CA ARG A 259 7.20 2.65 20.39
C ARG A 259 7.95 2.46 21.70
#